data_AF-A0A074XLI2-F1
#
_entry.id   AF-A0A074XLI2-F1
#
_cell.length_a   1.000
_cell.length_b   1.000
_cell.length_c   1.000
_cell.angle_alpha   90.00
_cell.angle_beta   90.00
_cell.angle_gamma   90.00
#
_symmetry.space_group_name_H-M   'P 1'
#
loop_
_entity.id
_entity.type
_entity.pdbx_description
1 polymer ?
#
loop_
_entity_poly.entity_id
_entity_poly.type
_entity_poly.pdbx_seq_one_letter_code
_entity_poly.pdbx_strand_id
1 'polypeptide(L)'
;MGIWDSFTGRKTAEQSPQDAPMQDMAVTTSSQPQFEAQDVNSFFNTPGAFDPASLHPLAGLNQDTLDYLSLDDQALSELPGNRSALPSRGWSDDLCYGTGVTYLAGLTVGGAWGLAEGLNRLPASSPPKLRLNSALNAITRRGPFLGNSAGVIAMVYNGFNSFIGHYRGQHDAANSIAAGALSGMLFKSTKGIRPMMISGGLVAGTAGAWTFVRQMI
;
A
#
# COMPACT_ATOMS: atom_id res chain seq x y z
N MET A 1 -21.50 -8.54 27.10
CA MET A 1 -20.10 -8.50 27.59
C MET A 1 -19.24 -8.07 26.41
N GLY A 2 -18.56 -6.94 26.57
CA GLY A 2 -18.23 -6.04 25.46
C GLY A 2 -17.03 -6.47 24.62
N ILE A 3 -17.08 -6.06 23.35
CA ILE A 3 -16.01 -5.97 22.34
C ILE A 3 -14.62 -5.54 22.85
N TRP A 4 -14.54 -4.94 24.03
CA TRP A 4 -13.31 -4.55 24.72
C TRP A 4 -12.49 -5.73 25.30
N ASP A 5 -13.11 -6.88 25.57
CA ASP A 5 -12.38 -8.05 26.12
C ASP A 5 -11.57 -8.80 25.06
N SER A 6 -11.89 -8.64 23.77
CA SER A 6 -11.11 -9.24 22.66
C SER A 6 -9.81 -8.48 22.37
N PHE A 7 -9.72 -7.22 22.78
CA PHE A 7 -8.56 -6.35 22.52
C PHE A 7 -7.49 -6.40 23.62
N THR A 8 -7.80 -6.95 24.80
CA THR A 8 -6.92 -6.89 25.99
C THR A 8 -6.41 -8.25 26.47
N GLY A 9 -6.68 -9.34 25.75
CA GLY A 9 -5.96 -10.61 25.91
C GLY A 9 -6.07 -11.26 27.30
N ARG A 10 -7.20 -11.13 27.99
CA ARG A 10 -7.45 -11.88 29.24
C ARG A 10 -8.15 -13.20 28.94
N LYS A 11 -7.43 -14.32 29.11
CA LYS A 11 -8.00 -15.67 29.18
C LYS A 11 -8.67 -15.85 30.55
N THR A 12 -9.97 -16.12 30.57
CA THR A 12 -10.66 -16.63 31.76
C THR A 12 -10.64 -18.15 31.72
N ALA A 13 -10.11 -18.75 32.78
CA ALA A 13 -10.15 -20.17 33.03
C ALA A 13 -11.37 -20.55 33.90
N GLU A 14 -11.78 -21.80 33.74
CA GLU A 14 -12.44 -22.71 34.70
C GLU A 14 -13.93 -23.12 34.56
N GLN A 15 -14.05 -24.44 34.38
CA GLN A 15 -14.85 -25.43 35.13
C GLN A 15 -16.32 -25.77 34.75
N SER A 16 -16.51 -27.05 34.44
CA SER A 16 -17.78 -27.83 34.40
C SER A 16 -18.39 -28.03 35.80
N PRO A 17 -19.70 -28.35 35.94
CA PRO A 17 -20.15 -29.76 36.01
C PRO A 17 -21.58 -30.08 35.47
N GLN A 18 -21.90 -31.38 35.48
CA GLN A 18 -23.02 -32.17 34.89
C GLN A 18 -24.44 -31.94 35.48
N ASP A 19 -25.51 -32.19 34.71
CA ASP A 19 -26.43 -33.36 34.83
C ASP A 19 -27.74 -33.23 33.99
N ALA A 20 -28.28 -34.38 33.56
CA ALA A 20 -29.28 -34.71 32.51
C ALA A 20 -30.78 -34.39 32.87
N PRO A 21 -31.86 -34.76 32.10
CA PRO A 21 -31.98 -35.63 30.90
C PRO A 21 -33.04 -35.23 29.81
N MET A 22 -33.26 -36.15 28.85
CA MET A 22 -34.37 -36.28 27.85
C MET A 22 -34.18 -35.64 26.47
N GLN A 23 -34.57 -36.21 25.33
CA GLN A 23 -34.73 -37.56 24.79
C GLN A 23 -35.04 -37.36 23.28
N ASP A 24 -34.37 -38.16 22.44
CA ASP A 24 -34.77 -38.71 21.14
C ASP A 24 -35.22 -37.82 19.95
N MET A 25 -34.37 -37.76 18.91
CA MET A 25 -34.78 -37.95 17.51
C MET A 25 -33.52 -38.17 16.64
N ALA A 26 -33.23 -39.43 16.35
CA ALA A 26 -32.13 -39.81 15.45
C ALA A 26 -32.47 -39.46 13.98
N VAL A 27 -31.69 -38.57 13.38
CA VAL A 27 -31.41 -38.59 11.93
C VAL A 27 -30.01 -39.15 11.78
N THR A 28 -29.92 -40.39 11.36
CA THR A 28 -28.68 -41.06 11.02
C THR A 28 -28.09 -40.43 9.77
N THR A 29 -27.13 -39.52 9.93
CA THR A 29 -26.18 -39.18 8.86
C THR A 29 -24.79 -39.54 9.34
N SER A 30 -24.47 -40.83 9.29
CA SER A 30 -23.11 -41.31 9.51
C SER A 30 -22.28 -41.05 8.25
N SER A 31 -21.64 -39.89 8.16
CA SER A 31 -20.47 -39.72 7.28
C SER A 31 -19.26 -40.32 7.99
N GLN A 32 -19.12 -41.65 7.90
CA GLN A 32 -17.87 -42.30 8.25
C GLN A 32 -16.85 -42.02 7.12
N PRO A 33 -15.57 -41.72 7.44
CA PRO A 33 -14.52 -41.85 6.44
C PRO A 33 -14.41 -43.35 6.13
N GLN A 34 -14.74 -43.74 4.89
CA GLN A 34 -14.44 -45.09 4.41
C GLN A 34 -12.92 -45.22 4.33
N PHE A 35 -12.31 -45.87 5.32
CA PHE A 35 -10.99 -46.46 5.15
C PHE A 35 -11.17 -47.74 4.34
N GLU A 36 -11.24 -47.58 3.03
CA GLU A 36 -11.09 -48.68 2.10
C GLU A 36 -9.63 -49.15 2.25
N ALA A 37 -9.45 -50.35 2.81
CA ALA A 37 -8.13 -50.92 3.03
C ALA A 37 -7.48 -51.13 1.65
N GLN A 38 -6.67 -50.17 1.23
CA GLN A 38 -5.82 -50.29 0.06
C GLN A 38 -4.89 -51.48 0.27
N ASP A 39 -5.06 -52.49 -0.59
CA ASP A 39 -4.28 -53.72 -0.63
C ASP A 39 -2.78 -53.39 -0.49
N VAL A 40 -2.10 -54.01 0.46
CA VAL A 40 -0.69 -53.74 0.78
C VAL A 40 0.23 -53.96 -0.43
N ASN A 41 -0.16 -54.83 -1.37
CA ASN A 41 0.57 -55.03 -2.62
C ASN A 41 0.56 -53.81 -3.55
N SER A 42 -0.47 -52.95 -3.47
CA SER A 42 -0.56 -51.75 -4.31
C SER A 42 0.44 -50.65 -3.90
N PHE A 43 0.83 -50.61 -2.62
CA PHE A 43 1.86 -49.69 -2.11
C PHE A 43 3.27 -50.07 -2.57
N PHE A 44 3.59 -51.37 -2.69
CA PHE A 44 4.91 -51.83 -3.12
C PHE A 44 5.15 -51.73 -4.62
N ASN A 45 4.10 -51.83 -5.43
CA ASN A 45 4.21 -51.87 -6.89
C ASN A 45 4.03 -50.51 -7.58
N THR A 46 3.83 -49.41 -6.82
CA THR A 46 3.73 -48.07 -7.38
C THR A 46 5.14 -47.50 -7.65
N PRO A 47 5.52 -47.22 -8.91
CA PRO A 47 6.82 -46.62 -9.22
C PRO A 47 6.90 -45.23 -8.55
N GLY A 48 7.85 -45.05 -7.63
CA GLY A 48 7.98 -43.81 -6.83
C GLY A 48 7.34 -43.86 -5.44
N ALA A 49 6.79 -45.01 -5.00
CA ALA A 49 6.22 -45.19 -3.65
C ALA A 49 7.21 -44.94 -2.50
N PHE A 50 8.51 -45.03 -2.79
CA PHE A 50 9.59 -44.78 -1.84
C PHE A 50 10.46 -43.64 -2.34
N ASP A 51 9.89 -42.44 -2.43
CA ASP A 51 10.68 -41.22 -2.62
C ASP A 51 11.11 -40.67 -1.24
N PRO A 52 12.38 -40.81 -0.84
CA PRO A 52 12.87 -40.31 0.45
C PRO A 52 12.79 -38.78 0.56
N ALA A 53 12.64 -38.04 -0.56
CA ALA A 53 12.43 -36.60 -0.55
C ALA A 53 11.06 -36.20 0.02
N SER A 54 10.06 -37.09 -0.07
CA SER A 54 8.70 -36.88 0.46
C SER A 54 8.59 -37.04 1.98
N LEU A 55 9.57 -37.70 2.60
CA LEU A 55 9.63 -37.96 4.05
C LEU A 55 10.40 -36.87 4.81
N HIS A 56 11.06 -35.96 4.09
CA HIS A 56 11.71 -34.84 4.74
C HIS A 56 10.64 -33.85 5.22
N PRO A 57 10.73 -33.25 6.42
CA PRO A 57 9.77 -32.28 6.96
C PRO A 57 9.57 -31.02 6.11
N LEU A 58 10.32 -30.88 5.00
CA LEU A 58 10.18 -29.80 4.02
C LEU A 58 9.39 -30.22 2.76
N ALA A 59 8.94 -31.47 2.65
CA ALA A 59 8.24 -31.99 1.48
C ALA A 59 6.87 -31.33 1.25
N GLY A 60 6.20 -30.89 2.32
CA GLY A 60 4.92 -30.19 2.27
C GLY A 60 5.01 -28.66 2.08
N LEU A 61 6.22 -28.07 2.09
CA LEU A 61 6.41 -26.62 1.90
C LEU A 61 6.22 -26.17 0.45
N ASN A 62 6.15 -27.11 -0.49
CA ASN A 62 6.13 -26.79 -1.93
C ASN A 62 4.74 -26.56 -2.53
N GLN A 63 3.66 -26.93 -1.84
CA GLN A 63 2.32 -26.83 -2.42
C GLN A 63 1.51 -25.78 -1.66
N ASP A 64 1.09 -26.01 -0.42
CA ASP A 64 0.13 -25.10 0.23
C ASP A 64 0.72 -23.75 0.71
N THR A 65 2.00 -23.71 1.10
CA THR A 65 2.66 -22.43 1.51
C THR A 65 3.18 -21.62 0.34
N LEU A 66 3.60 -22.29 -0.74
CA LEU A 66 3.98 -21.61 -1.98
C LEU A 66 2.76 -21.09 -2.72
N ASP A 67 1.63 -21.79 -2.67
CA ASP A 67 0.39 -21.32 -3.29
C ASP A 67 -0.15 -20.07 -2.57
N TYR A 68 0.01 -19.98 -1.25
CA TYR A 68 -0.35 -18.75 -0.52
C TYR A 68 0.54 -17.55 -0.89
N LEU A 69 1.84 -17.75 -1.04
CA LEU A 69 2.77 -16.70 -1.50
C LEU A 69 2.52 -16.33 -2.97
N SER A 70 2.16 -17.32 -3.79
CA SER A 70 1.78 -17.13 -5.19
C SER A 70 0.47 -16.36 -5.31
N LEU A 71 -0.55 -16.69 -4.52
CA LEU A 71 -1.85 -16.03 -4.49
C LEU A 71 -1.75 -14.58 -4.02
N ASP A 72 -0.90 -14.29 -3.03
CA ASP A 72 -0.66 -12.92 -2.57
C ASP A 72 0.09 -12.10 -3.64
N ASP A 73 1.06 -12.69 -4.33
CA ASP A 73 1.77 -12.06 -5.46
C ASP A 73 0.86 -11.87 -6.69
N GLN A 74 -0.09 -12.79 -6.93
CA GLN A 74 -1.12 -12.67 -7.97
C GLN A 74 -2.14 -11.57 -7.60
N ALA A 75 -2.59 -11.50 -6.34
CA ALA A 75 -3.49 -10.46 -5.86
C ALA A 75 -2.84 -9.07 -5.93
N LEU A 76 -1.53 -8.95 -5.71
CA LEU A 76 -0.76 -7.73 -5.92
C LEU A 76 -0.49 -7.45 -7.40
N SER A 77 -0.41 -8.48 -8.24
CA SER A 77 -0.17 -8.38 -9.68
C SER A 77 -1.39 -8.08 -10.54
N GLU A 78 -2.59 -8.41 -10.06
CA GLU A 78 -3.85 -8.11 -10.76
C GLU A 78 -4.33 -6.68 -10.58
N LEU A 79 -3.69 -5.85 -9.73
CA LEU A 79 -4.00 -4.43 -9.69
C LEU A 79 -3.71 -3.79 -11.07
N PRO A 80 -4.69 -3.08 -11.67
CA PRO A 80 -4.52 -2.43 -12.96
C PRO A 80 -3.48 -1.30 -12.85
N GLY A 81 -2.21 -1.66 -13.07
CA GLY A 81 -1.05 -0.78 -12.89
C GLY A 81 0.27 -1.51 -12.66
N ASN A 82 0.25 -2.80 -12.29
CA ASN A 82 1.45 -3.55 -11.92
C ASN A 82 2.35 -4.02 -13.09
N ARG A 83 2.07 -3.59 -14.33
CA ARG A 83 2.87 -3.95 -15.53
C ARG A 83 3.98 -2.95 -15.84
N SER A 84 4.48 -2.23 -14.85
CA SER A 84 5.65 -1.35 -15.00
C SER A 84 6.91 -2.14 -14.63
N ALA A 85 8.09 -1.75 -15.15
CA ALA A 85 9.32 -2.54 -15.17
C ALA A 85 9.89 -3.01 -13.80
N LEU A 86 9.25 -2.66 -12.69
CA LEU A 86 9.42 -3.24 -11.36
C LEU A 86 8.01 -3.45 -10.76
N PRO A 87 7.65 -4.68 -10.33
CA PRO A 87 6.38 -4.93 -9.66
C PRO A 87 6.24 -4.00 -8.44
N SER A 88 5.14 -3.26 -8.35
CA SER A 88 4.72 -2.52 -7.15
C SER A 88 4.64 -3.52 -5.99
N ARG A 89 5.53 -3.41 -5.01
CA ARG A 89 5.61 -4.34 -3.87
C ARG A 89 4.58 -3.99 -2.78
N GLY A 90 3.42 -3.49 -3.16
CA GLY A 90 2.32 -3.12 -2.26
C GLY A 90 2.30 -1.64 -1.87
N TRP A 91 1.26 -1.26 -1.11
CA TRP A 91 0.99 0.14 -0.73
C TRP A 91 2.14 0.81 0.04
N SER A 92 2.91 0.05 0.82
CA SER A 92 4.07 0.57 1.56
C SER A 92 5.20 1.01 0.63
N ASP A 93 5.32 0.39 -0.55
CA ASP A 93 6.31 0.70 -1.59
C ASP A 93 5.97 2.05 -2.24
N ASP A 94 4.71 2.21 -2.66
CA ASP A 94 4.18 3.47 -3.18
C ASP A 94 4.29 4.59 -2.16
N LEU A 95 4.11 4.27 -0.87
CA LEU A 95 4.26 5.24 0.20
C LEU A 95 5.74 5.60 0.42
N CYS A 96 6.67 4.66 0.49
CA CYS A 96 8.08 4.96 0.77
C CYS A 96 8.77 5.59 -0.44
N TYR A 97 8.73 4.91 -1.59
CA TYR A 97 9.41 5.35 -2.80
C TYR A 97 8.65 6.46 -3.51
N GLY A 98 7.32 6.38 -3.59
CA GLY A 98 6.52 7.44 -4.20
C GLY A 98 6.61 8.76 -3.44
N THR A 99 6.54 8.73 -2.10
CA THR A 99 6.71 9.97 -1.32
C THR A 99 8.16 10.45 -1.28
N GLY A 100 9.13 9.55 -1.22
CA GLY A 100 10.54 9.90 -1.26
C GLY A 100 10.95 10.56 -2.57
N VAL A 101 10.54 9.99 -3.71
CA VAL A 101 10.82 10.55 -5.04
C VAL A 101 10.13 11.89 -5.23
N THR A 102 8.86 12.02 -4.85
CA THR A 102 8.15 13.31 -4.95
C THR A 102 8.72 14.38 -4.02
N TYR A 103 9.19 14.00 -2.83
CA TYR A 103 9.90 14.90 -1.91
C TYR A 103 11.21 15.40 -2.52
N LEU A 104 12.04 14.50 -3.05
CA LEU A 104 13.31 14.85 -3.69
C LEU A 104 13.10 15.66 -4.97
N ALA A 105 12.08 15.34 -5.77
CA ALA A 105 11.69 16.12 -6.93
C ALA A 105 11.29 17.55 -6.53
N GLY A 106 10.45 17.69 -5.50
CA GLY A 106 10.06 18.99 -4.94
C GLY A 106 11.26 19.79 -4.40
N LEU A 107 12.18 19.12 -3.70
CA LEU A 107 13.44 19.73 -3.24
C LEU A 107 14.31 20.22 -4.39
N THR A 108 14.44 19.41 -5.45
CA THR A 108 15.27 19.72 -6.61
C THR A 108 14.70 20.92 -7.37
N VAL A 109 13.40 20.91 -7.67
CA VAL A 109 12.72 22.02 -8.36
C VAL A 109 12.71 23.28 -7.48
N GLY A 110 12.38 23.14 -6.19
CA GLY A 110 12.35 24.27 -5.25
C GLY A 110 13.74 24.85 -4.98
N GLY A 111 14.77 24.00 -4.97
CA GLY A 111 16.17 24.40 -4.85
C GLY A 111 16.65 25.12 -6.10
N ALA A 112 16.36 24.61 -7.30
CA ALA A 112 16.69 25.27 -8.56
C ALA A 112 15.98 26.63 -8.69
N TRP A 113 14.71 26.71 -8.31
CA TRP A 113 13.97 27.96 -8.23
C TRP A 113 14.63 28.93 -7.23
N GLY A 114 14.96 28.46 -6.03
CA GLY A 114 15.65 29.26 -5.02
C GLY A 114 17.01 29.76 -5.47
N LEU A 115 17.77 28.95 -6.21
CA LEU A 115 19.05 29.33 -6.78
C LEU A 115 18.88 30.44 -7.82
N ALA A 116 17.94 30.28 -8.76
CA ALA A 116 17.64 31.30 -9.77
C ALA A 116 17.15 32.61 -9.12
N GLU A 117 16.23 32.54 -8.15
CA GLU A 117 15.73 33.69 -7.42
C GLU A 117 16.85 34.40 -6.65
N GLY A 118 17.68 33.66 -5.92
CA GLY A 118 18.75 34.25 -5.10
C GLY A 118 19.91 34.81 -5.90
N LEU A 119 20.19 34.28 -7.10
CA LEU A 119 21.23 34.78 -8.00
C LEU A 119 20.80 36.04 -8.77
N ASN A 120 19.50 36.15 -9.08
CA ASN A 120 18.89 37.31 -9.75
C ASN A 120 18.49 38.44 -8.77
N ARG A 121 18.48 38.17 -7.47
CA ARG A 121 18.09 39.16 -6.44
C ARG A 121 19.07 40.32 -6.32
N LEU A 122 20.35 40.11 -6.64
CA LEU A 122 21.39 41.12 -6.58
C LEU A 122 21.85 41.51 -7.99
N PRO A 123 22.16 42.81 -8.23
CA PRO A 123 22.70 43.25 -9.52
C PRO A 123 24.05 42.57 -9.82
N ALA A 124 24.33 42.36 -11.11
CA ALA A 124 25.53 41.65 -11.58
C ALA A 124 26.86 42.32 -11.18
N SER A 125 26.83 43.60 -10.81
CA SER A 125 27.96 44.35 -10.25
C SER A 125 28.32 43.98 -8.81
N SER A 126 27.50 43.18 -8.12
CA SER A 126 27.73 42.77 -6.73
C SER A 126 28.85 41.72 -6.62
N PRO A 127 29.66 41.75 -5.56
CA PRO A 127 30.74 40.79 -5.37
C PRO A 127 30.21 39.34 -5.30
N PRO A 128 30.91 38.36 -5.90
CA PRO A 128 30.42 36.99 -6.07
C PRO A 128 30.11 36.29 -4.73
N LYS A 129 30.83 36.63 -3.66
CA LYS A 129 30.59 36.10 -2.31
C LYS A 129 29.21 36.48 -1.76
N LEU A 130 28.76 37.71 -1.98
CA LEU A 130 27.45 38.19 -1.52
C LEU A 130 26.31 37.56 -2.33
N ARG A 131 26.54 37.37 -3.64
CA ARG A 131 25.59 36.68 -4.53
C ARG A 131 25.41 35.22 -4.14
N LEU A 132 26.49 34.53 -3.80
CA LEU A 132 26.42 33.14 -3.33
C LEU A 132 25.67 33.01 -2.00
N ASN A 133 25.88 33.94 -1.06
CA ASN A 133 25.15 33.94 0.21
C ASN A 133 23.63 34.14 -0.01
N SER A 134 23.26 35.08 -0.88
CA SER A 134 21.86 35.29 -1.29
C SER A 134 21.26 34.05 -1.95
N ALA A 135 21.99 33.43 -2.89
CA ALA A 135 21.58 32.19 -3.55
C ALA A 135 21.38 31.06 -2.53
N LEU A 136 22.34 30.84 -1.64
CA LEU A 136 22.26 29.78 -0.63
C LEU A 136 21.07 29.98 0.31
N ASN A 137 20.85 31.21 0.78
CA ASN A 137 19.70 31.54 1.63
C ASN A 137 18.35 31.38 0.90
N ALA A 138 18.31 31.66 -0.40
CA ALA A 138 17.12 31.44 -1.20
C ALA A 138 16.84 29.95 -1.46
N ILE A 139 17.87 29.15 -1.73
CA ILE A 139 17.79 27.69 -1.89
C ILE A 139 17.26 27.04 -0.61
N THR A 140 17.83 27.37 0.55
CA THR A 140 17.41 26.80 1.84
C THR A 140 16.02 27.27 2.29
N ARG A 141 15.52 28.40 1.79
CA ARG A 141 14.13 28.85 2.02
C ARG A 141 13.14 28.17 1.09
N ARG A 142 13.43 28.10 -0.22
CA ARG A 142 12.49 27.63 -1.25
C ARG A 142 12.48 26.11 -1.40
N GLY A 143 13.64 25.46 -1.29
CA GLY A 143 13.80 24.02 -1.42
C GLY A 143 12.96 23.23 -0.42
N PRO A 144 13.21 23.35 0.90
CA PRO A 144 12.45 22.63 1.92
C PRO A 144 10.95 22.97 1.91
N PHE A 145 10.59 24.23 1.61
CA PHE A 145 9.18 24.62 1.50
C PHE A 145 8.44 23.81 0.43
N LEU A 146 9.03 23.68 -0.76
CA LEU A 146 8.41 22.95 -1.86
C LEU A 146 8.50 21.44 -1.67
N GLY A 147 9.65 20.93 -1.20
CA GLY A 147 9.88 19.52 -0.88
C GLY A 147 8.90 19.01 0.18
N ASN A 148 8.86 19.64 1.36
CA ASN A 148 7.96 19.24 2.45
C ASN A 148 6.49 19.26 2.01
N SER A 149 6.09 20.28 1.25
CA SER A 149 4.72 20.38 0.74
C SER A 149 4.39 19.25 -0.24
N ALA A 150 5.29 18.97 -1.19
CA ALA A 150 5.10 17.90 -2.18
C ALA A 150 5.05 16.51 -1.52
N GLY A 151 5.95 16.25 -0.57
CA GLY A 151 5.98 14.98 0.16
C GLY A 151 4.71 14.73 0.96
N VAL A 152 4.18 15.74 1.67
CA VAL A 152 2.93 15.62 2.42
C VAL A 152 1.74 15.35 1.48
N ILE A 153 1.64 16.09 0.37
CA ILE A 153 0.55 15.88 -0.61
C ILE A 153 0.62 14.47 -1.20
N ALA A 154 1.82 13.98 -1.54
CA ALA A 154 2.02 12.63 -2.06
C ALA A 154 1.66 11.55 -1.03
N MET A 155 2.05 11.74 0.24
CA MET A 155 1.74 10.79 1.32
C MET A 155 0.23 10.69 1.53
N VAL A 156 -0.44 11.84 1.59
CA VAL A 156 -1.89 11.92 1.76
C VAL A 156 -2.63 11.37 0.53
N TYR A 157 -2.11 11.63 -0.68
CA TYR A 157 -2.65 11.07 -1.92
C TYR A 157 -2.58 9.54 -1.91
N ASN A 158 -1.42 8.96 -1.59
CA ASN A 158 -1.25 7.51 -1.51
C ASN A 158 -2.14 6.90 -0.43
N GLY A 159 -2.31 7.58 0.72
CA GLY A 159 -3.24 7.15 1.76
C GLY A 159 -4.70 7.12 1.27
N PHE A 160 -5.18 8.18 0.63
CA PHE A 160 -6.55 8.22 0.10
C PHE A 160 -6.75 7.25 -1.07
N ASN A 161 -5.78 7.16 -1.99
CA ASN A 161 -5.86 6.27 -3.15
C ASN A 161 -5.97 4.80 -2.70
N SER A 162 -5.20 4.40 -1.68
CA SER A 162 -5.28 3.05 -1.10
C SER A 162 -6.54 2.81 -0.27
N PHE A 163 -6.98 3.81 0.51
CA PHE A 163 -8.23 3.69 1.28
C PHE A 163 -9.45 3.48 0.37
N ILE A 164 -9.55 4.29 -0.69
CA ILE A 164 -10.66 4.18 -1.65
C ILE A 164 -10.50 2.91 -2.50
N GLY A 165 -9.27 2.56 -2.90
CA GLY A 165 -8.98 1.32 -3.62
C GLY A 165 -9.37 0.07 -2.83
N HIS A 166 -9.08 0.04 -1.52
CA HIS A 166 -9.46 -1.06 -0.63
C HIS A 166 -10.98 -1.18 -0.45
N TYR A 167 -11.69 -0.04 -0.39
CA TYR A 167 -13.15 -0.05 -0.23
C TYR A 167 -13.91 -0.39 -1.52
N ARG A 168 -13.41 0.03 -2.69
CA ARG A 168 -14.07 -0.17 -4.00
C ARG A 168 -13.54 -1.35 -4.80
N GLY A 169 -12.39 -1.93 -4.43
CA GLY A 169 -11.76 -3.03 -5.16
C GLY A 169 -11.31 -2.70 -6.59
N GLN A 170 -11.27 -1.42 -6.97
CA GLN A 170 -10.92 -0.97 -8.33
C GLN A 170 -10.08 0.31 -8.30
N HIS A 171 -9.05 0.38 -9.16
CA HIS A 171 -8.20 1.55 -9.34
C HIS A 171 -8.53 2.28 -10.65
N ASP A 172 -9.57 3.11 -10.61
CA ASP A 172 -10.01 3.90 -11.76
C ASP A 172 -9.37 5.30 -11.80
N ALA A 173 -9.33 5.91 -12.98
CA ALA A 173 -8.94 7.32 -13.15
C ALA A 173 -9.75 8.28 -12.26
N ALA A 174 -11.04 7.99 -12.05
CA ALA A 174 -11.89 8.75 -11.14
C ALA A 174 -11.43 8.65 -9.67
N ASN A 175 -10.89 7.50 -9.26
CA ASN A 175 -10.35 7.33 -7.91
C ASN A 175 -9.09 8.19 -7.71
N SER A 176 -8.16 8.15 -8.67
CA SER A 176 -6.95 8.97 -8.63
C SER A 176 -7.27 10.48 -8.64
N ILE A 177 -8.25 10.92 -9.43
CA ILE A 177 -8.68 12.33 -9.43
C ILE A 177 -9.32 12.72 -8.09
N ALA A 178 -10.17 11.86 -7.53
CA ALA A 178 -10.80 12.10 -6.23
C ALA A 178 -9.78 12.12 -5.08
N ALA A 179 -8.84 11.16 -5.05
CA ALA A 179 -7.75 11.12 -4.08
C ALA A 179 -6.84 12.35 -4.20
N GLY A 180 -6.57 12.80 -5.42
CA GLY A 180 -5.85 14.05 -5.69
C GLY A 180 -6.59 15.28 -5.14
N ALA A 181 -7.89 15.38 -5.41
CA ALA A 181 -8.73 16.45 -4.88
C ALA A 181 -8.72 16.48 -3.35
N LEU A 182 -8.96 15.34 -2.70
CA LEU A 182 -9.01 15.22 -1.25
C LEU A 182 -7.66 15.53 -0.61
N SER A 183 -6.56 15.07 -1.19
CA SER A 183 -5.21 15.39 -0.72
C SER A 183 -4.92 16.90 -0.81
N GLY A 184 -5.22 17.52 -1.94
CA GLY A 184 -5.06 18.95 -2.13
C GLY A 184 -5.93 19.78 -1.19
N MET A 185 -7.17 19.36 -0.96
CA MET A 185 -8.08 20.00 -0.01
C MET A 185 -7.56 19.87 1.42
N LEU A 186 -7.11 18.68 1.83
CA LEU A 186 -6.60 18.45 3.17
C LEU A 186 -5.35 19.30 3.45
N PHE A 187 -4.43 19.40 2.49
CA PHE A 187 -3.20 20.19 2.61
C PHE A 187 -3.45 21.68 2.92
N LYS A 188 -4.55 22.26 2.44
CA LYS A 188 -4.86 23.69 2.63
C LYS A 188 -6.12 23.96 3.47
N SER A 189 -6.66 22.92 4.10
CA SER A 189 -7.87 22.98 4.94
C SER A 189 -7.79 24.05 6.04
N THR A 190 -6.61 24.26 6.63
CA THR A 190 -6.37 25.23 7.72
C THR A 190 -6.36 26.69 7.27
N LYS A 191 -6.37 26.98 5.97
CA LYS A 191 -6.36 28.34 5.42
C LYS A 191 -7.73 28.83 4.93
N GLY A 192 -8.78 28.02 5.12
CA GLY A 192 -10.16 28.33 4.76
C GLY A 192 -10.65 27.63 3.49
N ILE A 193 -11.95 27.77 3.19
CA ILE A 193 -12.65 27.03 2.12
C ILE A 193 -12.14 27.40 0.72
N ARG A 194 -11.85 28.69 0.48
CA ARG A 194 -11.33 29.16 -0.82
C ARG A 194 -9.99 28.52 -1.18
N PRO A 195 -8.93 28.63 -0.36
CA PRO A 195 -7.65 28.00 -0.69
C PRO A 195 -7.72 26.47 -0.69
N MET A 196 -8.60 25.87 0.12
CA MET A 196 -8.89 24.42 0.10
C MET A 196 -9.43 23.96 -1.25
N MET A 197 -10.42 24.66 -1.81
CA MET A 197 -10.98 24.31 -3.13
C MET A 197 -9.97 24.54 -4.26
N ILE A 198 -9.20 25.63 -4.20
CA ILE A 198 -8.18 25.94 -5.21
C ILE A 198 -7.08 24.87 -5.22
N SER A 199 -6.55 24.48 -4.05
CA SER A 199 -5.52 23.45 -3.98
C SER A 199 -6.06 22.08 -4.37
N GLY A 200 -7.28 21.74 -3.95
CA GLY A 200 -7.97 20.53 -4.40
C GLY A 200 -8.09 20.46 -5.91
N GLY A 201 -8.58 21.53 -6.54
CA GLY A 201 -8.71 21.62 -7.99
C GLY A 201 -7.37 21.52 -8.73
N LEU A 202 -6.30 22.15 -8.19
CA LEU A 202 -4.97 22.08 -8.80
C LEU A 202 -4.42 20.65 -8.81
N VAL A 203 -4.49 19.96 -7.66
CA VAL A 203 -3.98 18.58 -7.52
C VAL A 203 -4.84 17.60 -8.31
N ALA A 204 -6.17 17.77 -8.27
CA ALA A 204 -7.10 16.98 -9.10
C ALA A 204 -6.85 17.19 -10.59
N GLY A 205 -6.56 18.42 -11.02
CA GLY A 205 -6.21 18.75 -12.40
C GLY A 205 -4.91 18.08 -12.84
N THR A 206 -3.86 18.08 -11.99
CA THR A 206 -2.61 17.36 -12.29
C THR A 206 -2.81 15.86 -12.35
N ALA A 207 -3.63 15.28 -11.46
CA ALA A 207 -3.95 13.86 -11.49
C ALA A 207 -4.77 13.50 -12.75
N GLY A 208 -5.75 14.34 -13.12
CA GLY A 208 -6.54 14.17 -14.33
C GLY A 208 -5.68 14.24 -15.60
N ALA A 209 -4.79 15.23 -15.70
CA ALA A 209 -3.84 15.34 -16.81
C ALA A 209 -2.95 14.10 -16.90
N TRP A 210 -2.45 13.59 -15.78
CA TRP A 210 -1.66 12.35 -15.75
C TRP A 210 -2.45 11.13 -16.23
N THR A 211 -3.70 10.98 -15.78
CA THR A 211 -4.56 9.86 -16.24
C THR A 211 -4.84 9.93 -17.74
N PHE A 212 -5.02 11.12 -18.28
CA PHE A 212 -5.24 11.32 -19.71
C PHE A 212 -3.99 11.02 -20.53
N VAL A 213 -2.81 11.47 -20.08
CA VAL A 213 -1.52 11.15 -20.71
C VAL A 213 -1.29 9.64 -20.72
N ARG A 214 -1.59 8.96 -19.60
CA ARG A 214 -1.47 7.50 -19.50
C ARG A 214 -2.44 6.74 -20.40
N GLN A 215 -3.57 7.33 -20.78
CA GLN A 215 -4.49 6.73 -21.75
C GLN A 215 -4.00 6.90 -23.21
N MET A 216 -3.15 7.89 -23.48
CA MET A 216 -2.62 8.17 -24.81
C MET A 216 -1.33 7.40 -25.13
N ILE A 217 -0.56 7.02 -24.11
CA ILE A 217 0.69 6.26 -24.22
C ILE A 217 0.38 4.77 -24.06
#